data_AF-A0AAU6AIR4-F1
#
_entry.id   AF-A0AAU6AIR4-F1
#
_cell.length_a   1.000
_cell.length_b   1.000
_cell.length_c   1.000
_cell.angle_alpha   90.00
_cell.angle_beta   90.00
_cell.angle_gamma   90.00
#
_symmetry.space_group_name_H-M   'P 1'
#
loop_
_entity.id
_entity.type
_entity.pdbx_description
1 polymer ?
#
loop_
_entity_poly.entity_id
_entity_poly.type
_entity_poly.pdbx_seq_one_letter_code
_entity_poly.pdbx_strand_id
1 'polypeptide(L)'
;MTMQTIAPIGFDHTRDPDYFHGRADAYDDVQTLTLDELVIRSGAATDYASLPYALGYSAVVIELRMEADDESEIAQTWLARKQGREKSTLHTARRRRPSTTR
;
A
#
# COMPACT_ATOMS: atom_id res chain seq x y z
N MET A 1 -22.72 6.02 -42.49
CA MET A 1 -21.72 5.96 -41.40
C MET A 1 -22.26 5.04 -40.32
N THR A 2 -21.61 3.91 -40.08
CA THR A 2 -21.94 3.01 -38.97
C THR A 2 -21.00 3.31 -37.81
N MET A 3 -21.57 3.72 -36.67
CA MET A 3 -20.83 4.01 -35.45
C MET A 3 -20.49 2.67 -34.78
N GLN A 4 -19.21 2.30 -34.76
CA GLN A 4 -18.77 1.07 -34.13
C GLN A 4 -18.70 1.30 -32.62
N THR A 5 -19.68 0.78 -31.89
CA THR A 5 -19.68 0.80 -30.42
C THR A 5 -18.65 -0.20 -29.92
N ILE A 6 -17.57 0.28 -29.31
CA ILE A 6 -16.65 -0.56 -28.54
C ILE A 6 -17.38 -0.92 -27.24
N ALA A 7 -17.85 -2.15 -27.13
CA ALA A 7 -18.34 -2.66 -25.85
C ALA A 7 -17.15 -2.79 -24.90
N PRO A 8 -17.22 -2.26 -23.66
CA PRO A 8 -16.19 -2.55 -22.67
C PRO A 8 -16.17 -4.06 -22.45
N ILE A 9 -15.01 -4.67 -22.67
CA ILE A 9 -14.80 -6.09 -22.35
C ILE A 9 -14.79 -6.16 -20.82
N GLY A 10 -15.94 -6.46 -20.23
CA GLY A 10 -16.02 -6.78 -18.81
C GLY A 10 -15.38 -8.14 -18.59
N PHE A 11 -14.10 -8.15 -18.24
CA PHE A 11 -13.50 -9.35 -17.68
C PHE A 11 -14.04 -9.55 -16.25
N ASP A 12 -15.17 -10.24 -16.14
CA ASP A 12 -15.82 -10.59 -14.88
C ASP A 12 -15.08 -11.76 -14.20
N HIS A 13 -13.85 -11.51 -13.75
CA HIS A 13 -13.09 -12.48 -12.93
C HIS A 13 -13.72 -12.68 -11.55
N THR A 14 -14.63 -11.78 -11.16
CA THR A 14 -15.35 -11.81 -9.88
C THR A 14 -16.28 -13.02 -9.70
N ARG A 15 -16.46 -13.84 -10.74
CA ARG A 15 -17.17 -15.12 -10.66
C ARG A 15 -16.28 -16.34 -10.88
N ASP A 16 -15.00 -16.11 -11.16
CA ASP A 16 -14.05 -17.19 -11.42
C ASP A 16 -13.55 -17.75 -10.08
N PRO A 17 -13.73 -19.05 -9.79
CA PRO A 17 -13.22 -19.65 -8.56
C PRO A 17 -11.70 -19.50 -8.42
N ASP A 18 -10.95 -19.53 -9.52
CA ASP A 18 -9.48 -19.41 -9.49
C ASP A 18 -9.05 -18.04 -8.99
N TYR A 19 -9.82 -16.98 -9.26
CA TYR A 19 -9.55 -15.64 -8.73
C TYR A 19 -9.61 -15.63 -7.19
N PHE A 20 -10.63 -16.27 -6.60
CA PHE A 20 -10.75 -16.36 -5.15
C PHE A 20 -9.71 -17.30 -4.53
N HIS A 21 -9.30 -18.35 -5.24
CA HIS A 21 -8.17 -19.18 -4.82
C HIS A 21 -6.87 -18.39 -4.76
N GLY A 22 -6.57 -17.58 -5.79
CA GLY A 22 -5.39 -16.72 -5.79
C GLY A 22 -5.40 -15.72 -4.64
N ARG A 23 -6.56 -15.13 -4.32
CA ARG A 23 -6.71 -14.25 -3.15
C ARG A 23 -6.46 -15.00 -1.83
N ALA A 24 -7.05 -16.20 -1.67
CA ALA A 24 -6.91 -16.99 -0.45
C ALA A 24 -5.45 -17.38 -0.19
N ASP A 25 -4.75 -17.88 -1.21
CA ASP A 25 -3.34 -18.26 -1.11
C ASP A 25 -2.46 -17.05 -0.74
N ALA A 26 -2.75 -15.88 -1.29
CA ALA A 26 -2.03 -14.65 -0.92
C ALA A 26 -2.25 -14.29 0.56
N TYR A 27 -3.47 -14.40 1.09
CA TYR A 27 -3.73 -14.14 2.52
C TYR A 27 -3.02 -15.12 3.45
N ASP A 28 -2.93 -16.39 3.06
CA ASP A 28 -2.21 -17.41 3.82
C ASP A 28 -0.70 -17.14 3.77
N ASP A 29 -0.17 -16.82 2.59
CA ASP A 29 1.25 -16.53 2.39
C ASP A 29 1.72 -15.30 3.19
N VAL A 30 0.87 -14.28 3.36
CA VAL A 30 1.17 -13.06 4.14
C VAL A 30 1.58 -13.36 5.59
N GLN A 31 1.12 -14.47 6.15
CA GLN A 31 1.50 -14.88 7.50
C GLN A 31 2.96 -15.35 7.60
N THR A 32 3.59 -15.67 6.47
CA THR A 32 4.92 -16.29 6.42
C THR A 32 5.92 -15.56 5.53
N LEU A 33 5.45 -14.73 4.60
CA LEU A 33 6.27 -14.04 3.61
C LEU A 33 6.22 -12.52 3.79
N THR A 34 7.31 -11.87 3.42
CA THR A 34 7.38 -10.42 3.33
C THR A 34 6.68 -9.90 2.08
N LEU A 35 6.30 -8.61 2.06
CA LEU A 35 5.64 -7.99 0.91
C LEU A 35 6.46 -8.11 -0.38
N ASP A 36 7.78 -7.98 -0.32
CA ASP A 36 8.65 -8.13 -1.49
C ASP A 36 8.65 -9.56 -2.04
N GLU A 37 8.63 -10.57 -1.15
CA GLU A 37 8.53 -11.98 -1.55
C GLU A 37 7.17 -12.29 -2.17
N LEU A 38 6.09 -11.70 -1.65
CA LEU A 38 4.76 -11.79 -2.24
C LEU A 38 4.71 -11.15 -3.64
N VAL A 39 5.38 -10.02 -3.85
CA VAL A 39 5.50 -9.41 -5.19
C VAL A 39 6.20 -10.35 -6.17
N ILE A 40 7.32 -10.96 -5.76
CA ILE A 40 8.03 -11.94 -6.59
C ILE A 40 7.12 -13.13 -6.93
N ARG A 41 6.38 -13.64 -5.93
CA ARG A 41 5.47 -14.77 -6.12
C ARG A 41 4.27 -14.42 -7.01
N SER A 42 3.76 -13.19 -6.93
CA SER A 42 2.72 -12.69 -7.83
C SER A 42 3.21 -12.60 -9.28
N GLY A 43 4.48 -12.24 -9.49
CA GLY A 43 5.14 -12.30 -10.79
C GLY A 43 5.20 -13.73 -11.32
N ALA A 44 5.68 -14.67 -10.49
CA ALA A 44 5.73 -16.08 -10.86
C ALA A 44 4.34 -16.67 -11.16
N ALA A 45 3.30 -16.28 -10.44
CA ALA A 45 1.92 -16.70 -10.70
C ALA A 45 1.44 -16.25 -12.09
N THR A 46 1.91 -15.10 -12.59
CA THR A 46 1.58 -14.62 -13.94
C THR A 46 2.15 -15.53 -15.03
N ASP A 47 3.32 -16.13 -14.78
CA ASP A 47 4.00 -17.01 -15.74
C ASP A 47 3.53 -18.47 -15.66
N TYR A 48 3.11 -18.94 -14.48
CA TYR A 48 2.91 -20.37 -14.20
C TYR A 48 1.50 -20.76 -13.74
N ALA A 49 0.63 -19.82 -13.39
CA ALA A 49 -0.74 -20.09 -12.94
C ALA A 49 -1.79 -19.63 -13.97
N SER A 50 -3.07 -19.88 -13.67
CA SER A 50 -4.16 -19.34 -14.48
C SER A 50 -4.22 -17.81 -14.32
N LEU A 51 -4.62 -17.10 -15.38
CA LEU A 51 -4.73 -15.64 -15.34
C LEU A 51 -5.66 -15.14 -14.21
N PRO A 52 -6.85 -15.74 -13.96
CA PRO A 52 -7.70 -15.34 -12.84
C PRO A 52 -7.00 -15.50 -11.49
N TYR A 53 -6.28 -16.61 -11.29
CA TYR A 53 -5.49 -16.84 -10.07
C TYR A 53 -4.43 -15.76 -9.87
N ALA A 54 -3.61 -15.48 -10.89
CA ALA A 54 -2.57 -14.46 -10.81
C ALA A 54 -3.15 -13.06 -10.50
N LEU A 55 -4.30 -12.74 -11.08
CA LEU A 55 -5.03 -11.49 -10.79
C LEU A 55 -5.58 -11.45 -9.36
N GLY A 56 -6.08 -12.57 -8.84
CA GLY A 56 -6.51 -12.69 -7.46
C GLY A 56 -5.36 -12.49 -6.48
N TYR A 57 -4.25 -13.18 -6.71
CA TYR A 57 -3.06 -13.08 -5.87
C TYR A 57 -2.49 -11.66 -5.87
N SER A 58 -2.31 -11.07 -7.05
CA SER A 58 -1.79 -9.70 -7.19
C SER A 58 -2.71 -8.63 -6.59
N ALA A 59 -4.03 -8.81 -6.62
CA ALA A 59 -4.96 -7.88 -5.98
C ALA A 59 -4.70 -7.76 -4.48
N VAL A 60 -4.48 -8.88 -3.78
CA VAL A 60 -4.15 -8.87 -2.35
C VAL A 60 -2.80 -8.22 -2.09
N VAL A 61 -1.78 -8.51 -2.91
CA VAL A 61 -0.46 -7.87 -2.78
C VAL A 61 -0.55 -6.34 -2.95
N ILE A 62 -1.38 -5.86 -3.86
CA ILE A 62 -1.62 -4.41 -4.05
C ILE A 62 -2.32 -3.82 -2.82
N GLU A 63 -3.37 -4.49 -2.31
CA GLU A 63 -4.09 -4.05 -1.10
C GLU A 63 -3.13 -3.87 0.09
N LEU A 64 -2.26 -4.86 0.33
CA LEU A 64 -1.25 -4.82 1.39
C LEU A 64 -0.22 -3.71 1.20
N ARG A 65 0.17 -3.45 -0.05
CA ARG A 65 1.12 -2.39 -0.35
C ARG A 65 0.52 -1.01 -0.09
N MET A 66 -0.75 -0.82 -0.43
CA MET A 66 -1.47 0.41 -0.11
C MET A 66 -1.59 0.60 1.40
N GLU A 67 -1.91 -0.46 2.15
CA GLU A 67 -1.97 -0.41 3.61
C GLU A 67 -0.62 -0.02 4.24
N ALA A 68 0.48 -0.62 3.76
CA ALA A 68 1.83 -0.29 4.23
C ALA A 68 2.23 1.16 3.90
N ASP A 69 1.85 1.65 2.71
CA ASP A 69 2.11 3.03 2.30
C ASP A 69 1.33 4.02 3.18
N ASP A 70 0.05 3.75 3.47
CA ASP A 70 -0.80 4.57 4.36
C ASP A 70 -0.24 4.64 5.79
N GLU A 71 0.20 3.50 6.35
CA GLU A 71 0.85 3.47 7.67
C GLU A 71 2.13 4.31 7.70
N SER A 72 2.92 4.25 6.63
CA SER A 72 4.14 5.03 6.49
C SER A 72 3.87 6.53 6.46
N GLU A 73 2.80 6.96 5.78
CA GLU A 73 2.41 8.36 5.69
C GLU A 73 1.97 8.91 7.06
N ILE A 74 1.19 8.12 7.81
CA ILE A 74 0.78 8.46 9.16
C ILE A 74 1.99 8.62 10.09
N ALA A 75 2.93 7.67 10.03
CA ALA A 75 4.15 7.69 10.84
C ALA A 75 5.01 8.93 10.53
N GLN A 76 5.21 9.26 9.26
CA GLN A 76 5.96 10.44 8.83
C GLN A 76 5.27 11.74 9.29
N THR A 77 3.94 11.81 9.16
CA THR A 77 3.15 12.95 9.60
C THR A 77 3.26 13.17 11.11
N TRP A 78 3.22 12.09 11.89
CA TRP A 78 3.40 12.16 13.34
C TRP A 78 4.80 12.66 13.71
N LEU A 79 5.83 12.15 13.05
CA LEU A 79 7.22 12.55 13.27
C LEU A 79 7.42 14.04 12.96
N ALA A 80 6.87 14.51 11.84
CA ALA A 80 6.90 15.92 11.45
C ALA A 80 6.21 16.83 12.47
N ARG A 81 5.05 16.40 13.00
CA ARG A 81 4.34 17.13 14.08
C ARG A 81 5.17 17.22 15.36
N LYS A 82 5.84 16.13 15.76
CA LYS A 82 6.70 16.10 16.94
C LYS A 82 7.89 17.05 16.78
N GLN A 83 8.60 16.97 15.66
CA GLN A 83 9.73 17.86 15.36
C GLN A 83 9.31 19.34 15.28
N GLY A 84 8.14 19.64 14.72
CA GLY A 84 7.58 20.99 14.69
C GLY A 84 7.28 21.54 16.09
N ARG A 85 6.73 20.72 17.00
CA ARG A 85 6.50 21.10 18.41
C ARG A 85 7.81 21.38 19.16
N GLU A 86 8.83 20.55 18.98
CA GLU A 86 10.13 20.73 19.63
C GLU A 86 10.84 22.01 19.16
N LYS A 87 10.80 22.32 17.86
CA LYS A 87 11.36 23.58 17.34
C LYS A 87 10.60 24.82 17.83
N SER A 88 9.26 24.75 17.89
CA SER A 88 8.42 25.86 18.37
C SER A 88 8.62 26.17 19.86
N THR A 89 8.73 25.13 20.69
CA THR A 89 9.00 25.29 22.14
C THR A 89 10.40 25.86 22.41
N LEU A 90 11.42 25.48 21.63
CA LEU A 90 12.76 26.06 21.67
C LEU A 90 12.76 27.57 21.39
N HIS A 91 12.04 28.02 20.36
CA HIS A 91 11.90 29.44 20.06
C HIS A 91 11.22 30.23 21.19
N THR A 92 10.22 29.62 21.84
CA THR A 92 9.49 30.24 22.95
C THR A 92 10.33 30.33 24.21
N ALA A 93 11.11 29.28 24.53
CA ALA A 93 12.01 29.25 25.68
C ALA A 93 13.18 30.25 25.54
N ARG A 94 13.73 30.39 24.33
CA ARG A 94 14.83 31.33 24.05
C ARG A 94 14.39 32.79 24.18
N ARG A 95 13.13 33.10 23.83
CA ARG A 95 12.56 34.46 23.92
C ARG A 95 12.24 34.89 25.36
N ARG A 96 12.12 33.93 26.30
CA ARG A 96 11.80 34.17 27.72
C ARG A 96 13.03 34.29 28.63
N ARG A 97 14.26 34.13 28.13
CA ARG A 97 15.46 34.42 28.93
C ARG A 97 15.76 35.93 28.85
N PRO A 98 15.51 36.73 29.92
CA PRO A 98 16.03 38.08 29.95
C PRO A 98 17.56 37.99 29.89
N SER A 99 18.17 38.73 28.98
CA SER A 99 19.61 38.96 28.95
C SER A 99 19.99 39.70 30.23
N THR A 100 20.30 38.96 31.29
CA THR A 100 20.93 39.51 32.48
C THR A 100 22.39 39.77 32.14
N THR A 101 22.62 40.89 31.46
CA THR A 101 23.96 41.45 31.29
C THR A 101 24.25 42.29 32.52
N ARG A 102 25.26 41.87 33.27
CA ARG A 102 25.81 42.56 34.44
C ARG A 102 27.06 43.33 34.01
#